data_AF-A0A3M6UM83-F1
#
_entry.id   AF-A0A3M6UM83-F1
#
_cell.length_a   1.000
_cell.length_b   1.000
_cell.length_c   1.000
_cell.angle_alpha   90.00
_cell.angle_beta   90.00
_cell.angle_gamma   90.00
#
_symmetry.space_group_name_H-M   'P 1'
#
loop_
_entity.id
_entity.type
_entity.pdbx_description
1 polymer ?
#
loop_
_entity_poly.entity_id
_entity_poly.type
_entity_poly.pdbx_seq_one_letter_code
_entity_poly.pdbx_strand_id
1 'polypeptide(L)'
;MADDLPFKAEYAKSNRSSCKSCKDNISKDSLRLAKMVQSPHFDGKIPHWFHYNCFFKKIKAKASSDISGFDSLRWDDQEKIRGKMDGGGEGGGKGTQPANSVADDLLVEYAKSSRSKCKNCKEQIDKGEVRLAKVKEPDAESSAPAGVAIPWWHHIDCFLENRESLEVDSSVTAESFSGFTILKKEDKDLLKSKLGTVKLKKAGKGNKRKAQAVDETDAKRTKTAEEDECEKKLKNSFSLN
;
A
#
# COMPACT_ATOMS: atom_id res chain seq x y z
N MET A 1 25.24 -7.19 -24.96
CA MET A 1 25.00 -6.40 -23.73
C MET A 1 23.52 -6.54 -23.33
N ALA A 2 23.09 -7.75 -22.96
CA ALA A 2 21.69 -8.07 -22.62
C ALA A 2 21.52 -8.60 -21.18
N ASP A 3 22.61 -8.59 -20.41
CA ASP A 3 22.70 -9.28 -19.11
C ASP A 3 22.63 -8.33 -17.91
N ASP A 4 22.52 -7.01 -18.14
CA ASP A 4 22.37 -6.01 -17.09
C ASP A 4 20.92 -5.49 -17.03
N LEU A 5 19.99 -6.44 -16.85
CA LEU A 5 18.60 -6.11 -16.54
C LEU A 5 18.37 -6.30 -15.03
N PRO A 6 17.48 -5.50 -14.42
CA PRO A 6 17.23 -5.55 -12.98
C PRO A 6 16.63 -6.89 -12.54
N PHE A 7 15.96 -7.60 -13.45
CA PHE A 7 15.34 -8.89 -13.19
C PHE A 7 15.77 -9.94 -14.20
N LYS A 8 15.63 -11.21 -13.80
CA LYS A 8 15.90 -12.38 -14.63
C LYS A 8 14.85 -13.44 -14.42
N ALA A 9 14.43 -14.12 -15.48
CA ALA A 9 13.52 -15.26 -15.39
C ALA A 9 14.08 -16.46 -16.15
N GLU A 10 13.98 -17.65 -15.56
CA GLU A 10 14.37 -18.91 -16.19
C GLU A 10 13.68 -20.09 -15.52
N TYR A 11 13.73 -21.25 -16.17
CA TYR A 11 13.43 -22.52 -15.52
C TYR A 11 14.61 -22.96 -14.65
N ALA A 12 14.32 -23.44 -13.44
CA ALA A 12 15.33 -23.80 -12.47
C ALA A 12 16.22 -24.96 -12.96
N LYS A 13 17.49 -24.69 -13.23
CA LYS A 13 18.45 -25.71 -13.69
C LYS A 13 18.71 -26.83 -12.65
N SER A 14 18.48 -26.53 -11.37
CA SER A 14 18.62 -27.46 -10.26
C SER A 14 17.78 -27.02 -9.05
N ASN A 15 17.60 -27.91 -8.08
CA ASN A 15 16.95 -27.68 -6.79
C ASN A 15 17.92 -27.20 -5.70
N ARG A 16 18.95 -26.41 -6.05
CA ARG A 16 19.91 -25.85 -5.08
C ARG A 16 19.60 -24.41 -4.69
N SER A 17 18.69 -23.76 -5.42
CA SER A 17 18.32 -22.37 -5.19
C SER A 17 17.19 -22.27 -4.17
N SER A 18 17.41 -21.52 -3.09
CA SER A 18 16.40 -21.18 -2.10
C SER A 18 15.70 -19.86 -2.43
N CYS A 19 14.40 -19.81 -2.21
CA CYS A 19 13.61 -18.60 -2.38
C CYS A 19 13.94 -17.58 -1.29
N LYS A 20 14.31 -16.36 -1.67
CA LYS A 20 14.60 -15.28 -0.70
C LYS A 20 13.34 -14.70 -0.03
N SER A 21 12.14 -15.15 -0.39
CA SER A 21 10.89 -14.74 0.26
C SER A 21 10.42 -15.73 1.33
N CYS A 22 10.13 -16.98 0.95
CA CYS A 22 9.63 -18.00 1.88
C CYS A 22 10.73 -18.87 2.50
N LYS A 23 11.98 -18.76 2.01
CA LYS A 23 13.15 -19.56 2.42
C LYS A 23 13.09 -21.04 2.00
N ASP A 24 12.02 -21.49 1.34
CA ASP A 24 11.93 -22.84 0.79
C ASP A 24 12.77 -23.03 -0.47
N ASN A 25 13.02 -24.30 -0.80
CA ASN A 25 13.75 -24.68 -1.99
C ASN A 25 12.89 -24.53 -3.26
N ILE A 26 13.53 -24.22 -4.39
CA ILE A 26 12.88 -24.09 -5.70
C ILE A 26 13.16 -25.35 -6.51
N SER A 27 12.11 -26.09 -6.87
CA SER A 27 12.23 -27.36 -7.60
C SER A 27 12.89 -27.18 -8.97
N LYS A 28 13.61 -28.21 -9.44
CA LYS A 28 14.16 -28.24 -10.80
C LYS A 28 13.04 -28.09 -11.83
N ASP A 29 13.33 -27.43 -12.94
CA ASP A 29 12.44 -27.17 -14.08
C ASP A 29 11.21 -26.30 -13.74
N SER A 30 11.11 -25.79 -12.50
CA SER A 30 10.08 -24.82 -12.11
C SER A 30 10.44 -23.40 -12.55
N LEU A 31 9.44 -22.61 -12.90
CA LEU A 31 9.62 -21.19 -13.23
C LEU A 31 10.06 -20.41 -12.00
N ARG A 32 11.24 -19.79 -12.09
CA ARG A 32 11.78 -18.93 -11.03
C ARG A 32 12.19 -17.59 -11.60
N LEU A 33 12.07 -16.56 -10.76
CA LEU A 33 12.47 -15.20 -11.08
C LEU A 33 13.54 -14.74 -10.10
N ALA A 34 14.45 -13.91 -10.57
CA ALA A 34 15.50 -13.32 -9.76
C ALA A 34 15.50 -11.81 -9.86
N LYS A 35 15.86 -11.18 -8.73
CA LYS A 35 16.31 -9.79 -8.70
C LYS A 35 17.83 -9.78 -8.80
N MET A 36 18.37 -9.04 -9.75
CA MET A 36 19.81 -8.82 -9.86
C MET A 36 20.23 -7.80 -8.81
N VAL A 37 21.15 -8.19 -7.93
CA VAL A 37 21.65 -7.34 -6.83
C VAL A 37 23.16 -7.30 -6.91
N GLN A 38 23.76 -6.12 -6.71
CA GLN A 38 25.22 -6.00 -6.66
C GLN A 38 25.77 -6.82 -5.49
N SER A 39 26.79 -7.63 -5.76
CA SER A 39 27.47 -8.40 -4.72
C SER A 39 28.33 -7.48 -3.84
N PRO A 40 28.27 -7.62 -2.51
CA PRO A 40 29.16 -6.90 -1.61
C PRO A 40 30.58 -7.50 -1.56
N HIS A 41 30.84 -8.63 -2.23
CA HIS A 41 32.10 -9.39 -2.09
C HIS A 41 32.93 -9.46 -3.37
N PHE A 42 32.34 -9.16 -4.52
CA PHE A 42 33.05 -9.10 -5.80
C PHE A 42 32.34 -8.11 -6.71
N ASP A 43 33.05 -7.58 -7.70
CA ASP A 43 32.48 -6.64 -8.65
C ASP A 43 31.62 -7.37 -9.69
N GLY A 44 30.36 -7.60 -9.34
CA GLY A 44 29.38 -8.24 -10.19
C GLY A 44 28.02 -8.42 -9.53
N LYS A 45 27.00 -8.71 -10.34
CA LYS A 45 25.62 -8.89 -9.88
C LYS A 45 25.33 -10.36 -9.59
N ILE A 46 24.65 -10.62 -8.49
CA ILE A 46 24.17 -11.94 -8.09
C ILE A 46 22.64 -12.01 -8.21
N PRO A 47 22.10 -13.15 -8.71
CA PRO A 47 20.66 -13.34 -8.78
C PRO A 47 20.11 -13.78 -7.42
N HIS A 48 19.20 -12.97 -6.87
CA HIS A 48 18.37 -13.37 -5.74
C HIS A 48 17.12 -14.09 -6.24
N TRP A 49 17.10 -15.42 -6.15
CA TRP A 49 16.00 -16.27 -6.66
C TRP A 49 14.75 -16.24 -5.78
N PHE A 50 13.60 -16.34 -6.44
CA PHE A 50 12.27 -16.43 -5.86
C PHE A 50 11.40 -17.39 -6.68
N HIS A 51 10.44 -18.06 -6.05
CA HIS A 51 9.33 -18.69 -6.79
C HIS A 51 8.53 -17.61 -7.52
N TYR A 52 7.87 -17.97 -8.61
CA TYR A 52 6.98 -17.08 -9.37
C TYR A 52 6.03 -16.28 -8.47
N ASN A 53 5.24 -16.95 -7.62
CA ASN A 53 4.29 -16.28 -6.73
C ASN A 53 4.99 -15.41 -5.66
N CYS A 54 6.15 -15.84 -5.18
CA CYS A 54 6.91 -15.12 -4.17
C CYS A 54 7.56 -13.85 -4.71
N PHE A 55 7.97 -13.86 -5.98
CA PHE A 55 8.55 -12.72 -6.66
C PHE A 55 7.52 -11.58 -6.72
N PHE A 56 6.35 -11.83 -7.30
CA PHE A 56 5.30 -10.80 -7.45
C PHE A 56 4.66 -10.34 -6.14
N LYS A 57 4.85 -11.09 -5.03
CA LYS A 57 4.47 -10.63 -3.69
C LYS A 57 5.39 -9.52 -3.16
N LYS A 58 6.68 -9.54 -3.50
CA LYS A 58 7.68 -8.59 -2.98
C LYS A 58 8.15 -7.56 -4.00
N ILE A 59 8.12 -7.91 -5.28
CA ILE A 59 8.74 -7.17 -6.37
C ILE A 59 7.68 -6.93 -7.44
N LYS A 60 7.51 -5.66 -7.81
CA LYS A 60 6.68 -5.26 -8.95
C LYS A 60 7.60 -4.92 -10.12
N ALA A 61 7.60 -5.74 -11.16
CA ALA A 61 8.26 -5.44 -12.41
C ALA A 61 7.33 -4.57 -13.25
N LYS A 62 7.83 -3.47 -13.81
CA LYS A 62 7.03 -2.50 -14.59
C LYS A 62 6.83 -2.98 -16.03
N ALA A 63 7.87 -3.57 -16.63
CA ALA A 63 7.80 -4.10 -17.99
C ALA A 63 8.40 -5.51 -18.10
N SER A 64 7.94 -6.26 -19.10
CA SER A 64 8.55 -7.55 -19.47
C SER A 64 9.96 -7.38 -20.03
N SER A 65 10.24 -6.22 -20.65
CA SER A 65 11.56 -5.83 -21.15
C SER A 65 12.62 -5.70 -20.05
N ASP A 66 12.21 -5.49 -18.79
CA ASP A 66 13.12 -5.42 -17.63
C ASP A 66 13.56 -6.80 -17.13
N ILE A 67 13.07 -7.88 -17.75
CA ILE A 67 13.33 -9.26 -17.35
C ILE A 67 14.22 -9.96 -18.39
N SER A 68 15.48 -10.17 -18.03
CA SER A 68 16.39 -11.00 -18.82
C SER A 68 15.90 -12.44 -18.88
N GLY A 69 15.92 -13.04 -20.08
CA GLY A 69 15.47 -14.41 -20.32
C GLY A 69 13.96 -14.58 -20.51
N PHE A 70 13.19 -13.49 -20.48
CA PHE A 70 11.74 -13.53 -20.71
C PHE A 70 11.37 -14.18 -22.06
N ASP A 71 12.04 -13.81 -23.15
CA ASP A 71 11.77 -14.35 -24.49
C ASP A 71 12.10 -15.85 -24.63
N SER A 72 12.91 -16.39 -23.73
CA SER A 72 13.28 -17.81 -23.70
C SER A 72 12.29 -18.69 -22.94
N LEU A 73 11.30 -18.09 -22.26
CA LEU A 73 10.25 -18.81 -21.56
C LEU A 73 9.19 -19.34 -22.52
N ARG A 74 8.44 -20.38 -22.10
CA ARG A 74 7.26 -20.83 -22.84
C ARG A 74 6.23 -19.72 -22.94
N TRP A 75 5.49 -19.70 -24.04
CA TRP A 75 4.48 -18.68 -24.32
C TRP A 75 3.46 -18.53 -23.19
N ASP A 76 2.95 -19.63 -22.61
CA ASP A 76 2.04 -19.59 -21.46
C ASP A 76 2.65 -18.89 -20.23
N ASP A 77 3.94 -19.09 -19.98
CA ASP A 77 4.63 -18.47 -18.84
C ASP A 77 4.98 -17.00 -19.13
N GLN A 78 5.22 -16.64 -20.39
CA GLN A 78 5.33 -15.25 -20.82
C GLN A 78 4.02 -14.50 -20.57
N GLU A 79 2.88 -15.08 -20.94
CA GLU A 79 1.56 -14.50 -20.67
C GLU A 79 1.30 -14.39 -19.16
N LYS A 80 1.64 -15.40 -18.36
CA LYS A 80 1.51 -15.33 -16.89
C LYS A 80 2.32 -14.19 -16.28
N ILE A 81 3.51 -13.92 -16.79
CA ILE A 81 4.37 -12.84 -16.30
C ILE A 81 3.81 -11.49 -16.76
N ARG A 82 3.41 -11.35 -18.04
CA ARG A 82 2.75 -10.14 -18.57
C ARG A 82 1.47 -9.82 -17.79
N GLY A 83 0.65 -10.83 -17.51
CA GLY A 83 -0.57 -10.68 -16.72
C GLY A 83 -0.34 -10.21 -15.28
N LYS A 84 0.84 -10.50 -14.70
CA LYS A 84 1.23 -9.97 -13.38
C LYS A 84 1.81 -8.55 -13.41
N MET A 85 2.24 -8.09 -14.58
CA MET A 85 2.78 -6.74 -14.80
C MET A 85 1.68 -5.75 -15.17
N ASP A 86 0.71 -6.20 -15.98
CA ASP A 86 -0.45 -5.42 -16.42
C ASP A 86 -1.60 -5.44 -15.38
N GLY A 87 -1.66 -6.50 -14.56
CA GLY A 87 -2.68 -6.67 -13.52
C GLY A 87 -2.04 -7.01 -12.18
N GLY A 88 -2.01 -6.04 -11.27
CA GLY A 88 -1.58 -6.24 -9.89
C GLY A 88 -2.51 -7.16 -9.09
N GLY A 89 -2.34 -8.49 -9.23
CA GLY A 89 -2.98 -9.55 -8.42
C GLY A 89 -4.39 -9.92 -8.88
N GLU A 90 -4.87 -11.17 -8.89
CA GLU A 90 -4.43 -12.48 -8.43
C GLU A 90 -5.18 -13.53 -9.29
N GLY A 91 -4.89 -14.82 -9.10
CA GLY A 91 -5.56 -16.01 -9.66
C GLY A 91 -6.77 -15.86 -10.61
N GLY A 92 -6.61 -16.47 -11.78
CA GLY A 92 -7.66 -17.23 -12.48
C GLY A 92 -8.98 -16.51 -12.76
N GLY A 93 -9.14 -16.04 -14.00
CA GLY A 93 -10.46 -15.70 -14.53
C GLY A 93 -10.35 -15.00 -15.87
N LYS A 94 -10.81 -15.67 -16.93
CA LYS A 94 -10.95 -15.16 -18.29
C LYS A 94 -11.69 -13.81 -18.32
N GLY A 95 -11.24 -12.90 -19.17
CA GLY A 95 -12.06 -11.74 -19.57
C GLY A 95 -11.26 -10.61 -20.19
N THR A 96 -11.16 -10.62 -21.51
CA THR A 96 -10.97 -9.50 -22.45
C THR A 96 -10.94 -8.08 -21.85
N GLN A 97 -9.81 -7.40 -21.99
CA GLN A 97 -9.67 -5.94 -21.90
C GLN A 97 -10.33 -5.26 -23.12
N PRO A 98 -10.83 -4.02 -22.96
CA PRO A 98 -10.18 -2.96 -23.71
C PRO A 98 -9.71 -1.79 -22.83
N ALA A 99 -8.76 -1.08 -23.41
CA ALA A 99 -7.84 -0.13 -22.80
C ALA A 99 -8.45 1.19 -22.31
N ASN A 100 -7.66 1.81 -21.43
CA ASN A 100 -7.53 3.25 -21.16
C ASN A 100 -8.49 3.84 -20.12
N SER A 101 -7.93 4.33 -19.00
CA SER A 101 -8.34 5.54 -18.24
C SER A 101 -7.66 5.56 -16.88
N VAL A 102 -7.04 6.69 -16.49
CA VAL A 102 -6.80 7.36 -15.17
C VAL A 102 -7.15 6.71 -13.80
N ALA A 103 -7.69 5.50 -13.73
CA ALA A 103 -8.14 4.76 -12.56
C ALA A 103 -7.04 3.93 -11.87
N ASP A 104 -5.91 3.65 -12.53
CA ASP A 104 -4.82 2.83 -11.96
C ASP A 104 -4.11 3.50 -10.76
N ASP A 105 -4.21 4.83 -10.64
CA ASP A 105 -3.58 5.54 -9.52
C ASP A 105 -4.46 5.62 -8.27
N LEU A 106 -5.75 5.29 -8.38
CA LEU A 106 -6.71 5.41 -7.29
C LEU A 106 -7.02 4.03 -6.72
N LEU A 107 -6.68 3.84 -5.45
CA LEU A 107 -6.86 2.56 -4.75
C LEU A 107 -7.83 2.71 -3.59
N VAL A 108 -8.65 1.69 -3.36
CA VAL A 108 -9.46 1.53 -2.16
C VAL A 108 -9.31 0.13 -1.58
N GLU A 109 -9.08 0.04 -0.28
CA GLU A 109 -9.06 -1.24 0.42
C GLU A 109 -9.36 -1.08 1.91
N TYR A 110 -9.67 -2.20 2.57
CA TYR A 110 -9.57 -2.30 4.02
C TYR A 110 -8.11 -2.32 4.45
N ALA A 111 -7.77 -1.55 5.47
CA ALA A 111 -6.44 -1.53 6.03
C ALA A 111 -6.05 -2.91 6.56
N LYS A 112 -5.04 -3.54 5.93
CA LYS A 112 -4.56 -4.88 6.29
C LYS A 112 -3.94 -4.95 7.70
N SER A 113 -3.50 -3.79 8.22
CA SER A 113 -2.83 -3.61 9.51
C SER A 113 -2.89 -2.14 9.90
N SER A 114 -2.75 -1.84 11.20
CA SER A 114 -2.75 -0.47 11.75
C SER A 114 -1.40 0.28 11.61
N ARG A 115 -0.47 -0.21 10.77
CA ARG A 115 0.85 0.43 10.59
C ARG A 115 0.85 1.64 9.63
N SER A 116 -0.26 1.87 8.92
CA SER A 116 -0.39 2.99 7.98
C SER A 116 -0.82 4.25 8.70
N LYS A 117 -0.28 5.39 8.28
CA LYS A 117 -0.71 6.71 8.72
C LYS A 117 -1.37 7.45 7.58
N CYS A 118 -2.42 8.19 7.88
CA CYS A 118 -3.06 9.09 6.93
C CYS A 118 -2.08 10.20 6.54
N LYS A 119 -1.88 10.44 5.24
CA LYS A 119 -0.96 11.49 4.77
C LYS A 119 -1.49 12.92 4.95
N ASN A 120 -2.79 13.10 5.23
CA ASN A 120 -3.39 14.41 5.56
C ASN A 120 -3.33 14.70 7.07
N CYS A 121 -4.05 13.94 7.91
CA CYS A 121 -4.11 14.20 9.35
C CYS A 121 -2.95 13.60 10.16
N LYS A 122 -2.09 12.76 9.55
CA LYS A 122 -0.95 12.08 10.19
C LYS A 122 -1.31 11.05 11.27
N GLU A 123 -2.62 10.82 11.51
CA GLU A 123 -3.11 9.81 12.45
C GLU A 123 -3.03 8.40 11.88
N GLN A 124 -3.07 7.41 12.77
CA GLN A 124 -3.04 6.00 12.42
C GLN A 124 -4.38 5.57 11.82
N ILE A 125 -4.33 4.80 10.73
CA ILE A 125 -5.52 4.16 10.14
C ILE A 125 -5.63 2.76 10.72
N ASP A 126 -6.75 2.42 11.34
CA ASP A 126 -6.90 1.16 12.06
C ASP A 126 -7.11 -0.04 11.14
N LYS A 127 -6.73 -1.23 11.62
CA LYS A 127 -6.89 -2.47 10.86
C LYS A 127 -8.37 -2.73 10.60
N GLY A 128 -8.72 -2.98 9.35
CA GLY A 128 -10.10 -3.24 8.93
C GLY A 128 -10.90 -1.97 8.59
N GLU A 129 -10.32 -0.78 8.77
CA GLU A 129 -10.93 0.47 8.32
C GLU A 129 -10.75 0.68 6.81
N VAL A 130 -11.75 1.25 6.14
CA VAL A 130 -11.66 1.57 4.71
C VAL A 130 -10.77 2.79 4.52
N ARG A 131 -9.78 2.66 3.63
CA ARG A 131 -8.84 3.73 3.29
C ARG A 131 -8.71 3.91 1.79
N LEU A 132 -8.48 5.15 1.39
CA LEU A 132 -8.28 5.55 0.00
C LEU A 132 -6.81 5.90 -0.21
N ALA A 133 -6.30 5.62 -1.40
CA ALA A 133 -4.96 6.08 -1.79
C ALA A 133 -4.94 6.64 -3.20
N LYS A 134 -4.09 7.67 -3.35
CA LYS A 134 -3.53 8.05 -4.65
C LYS A 134 -2.11 7.52 -4.72
N VAL A 135 -1.77 6.85 -5.80
CA VAL A 135 -0.40 6.45 -6.10
C VAL A 135 0.36 7.72 -6.51
N LYS A 136 1.38 8.07 -5.73
CA LYS A 136 2.29 9.18 -6.01
C LYS A 136 3.74 8.70 -5.91
N GLU A 137 4.64 9.41 -6.57
CA GLU A 137 6.06 9.20 -6.37
C GLU A 137 6.45 9.48 -4.91
N PRO A 138 7.44 8.76 -4.36
CA PRO A 138 7.89 8.99 -3.00
C PRO A 138 8.44 10.42 -2.91
N ASP A 139 7.98 11.14 -1.90
CA ASP A 139 8.65 12.37 -1.48
C ASP A 139 10.04 12.05 -0.92
N ALA A 140 10.93 13.04 -0.90
CA ALA A 140 12.31 12.87 -0.42
C ALA A 140 12.40 12.40 1.05
N GLU A 141 11.35 12.57 1.84
CA GLU A 141 11.24 12.15 3.24
C GLU A 141 10.61 10.75 3.39
N SER A 142 10.09 10.17 2.30
CA SER A 142 9.54 8.82 2.28
C SER A 142 10.64 7.77 2.41
N SER A 143 10.43 6.79 3.29
CA SER A 143 11.36 5.65 3.47
C SER A 143 11.37 4.66 2.31
N ALA A 144 10.70 4.97 1.20
CA ALA A 144 10.57 4.10 0.05
C ALA A 144 11.62 4.44 -1.03
N PRO A 145 12.02 3.46 -1.86
CA PRO A 145 13.03 3.69 -2.89
C PRO A 145 12.61 4.76 -3.89
N ALA A 146 13.53 5.68 -4.22
CA ALA A 146 13.31 6.70 -5.24
C ALA A 146 12.86 6.07 -6.57
N GLY A 147 11.85 6.68 -7.22
CA GLY A 147 11.29 6.21 -8.49
C GLY A 147 10.30 5.03 -8.42
N VAL A 148 9.92 4.62 -7.20
CA VAL A 148 8.86 3.61 -6.98
C VAL A 148 7.61 4.30 -6.47
N ALA A 149 6.57 4.39 -7.30
CA ALA A 149 5.31 4.99 -6.89
C ALA A 149 4.66 4.20 -5.74
N ILE A 150 4.23 4.92 -4.70
CA ILE A 150 3.68 4.36 -3.45
C ILE A 150 2.26 4.88 -3.26
N PRO A 151 1.33 4.04 -2.76
CA PRO A 151 0.02 4.50 -2.37
C PRO A 151 0.10 5.40 -1.14
N TRP A 152 -0.31 6.66 -1.30
CA TRP A 152 -0.50 7.58 -0.19
C TRP A 152 -1.86 7.34 0.44
N TRP A 153 -1.87 6.61 1.55
CA TRP A 153 -3.09 6.26 2.27
C TRP A 153 -3.70 7.44 3.02
N HIS A 154 -5.02 7.53 2.97
CA HIS A 154 -5.84 8.54 3.63
C HIS A 154 -7.11 7.89 4.21
N HIS A 155 -7.65 8.46 5.30
CA HIS A 155 -9.04 8.24 5.68
C HIS A 155 -9.98 8.73 4.57
N ILE A 156 -11.20 8.21 4.52
CA ILE A 156 -12.20 8.60 3.50
C ILE A 156 -12.39 10.12 3.48
N ASP A 157 -12.66 10.73 4.64
CA ASP A 157 -12.92 12.17 4.74
C ASP A 157 -11.68 13.00 4.44
N CYS A 158 -10.52 12.59 4.95
CA CYS A 158 -9.24 13.23 4.67
C CYS A 158 -8.87 13.23 3.17
N PHE A 159 -9.23 12.18 2.44
CA PHE A 159 -9.01 12.10 1.00
C PHE A 159 -9.86 13.14 0.26
N LEU A 160 -11.11 13.34 0.68
CA LEU A 160 -12.04 14.30 0.07
C LEU A 160 -11.59 15.74 0.30
N GLU A 161 -11.14 16.05 1.51
CA GLU A 161 -10.57 17.36 1.85
C GLU A 161 -9.33 17.68 1.03
N ASN A 162 -8.52 16.67 0.74
CA ASN A 162 -7.23 16.81 0.09
C ASN A 162 -7.26 16.52 -1.43
N ARG A 163 -8.45 16.38 -2.05
CA ARG A 163 -8.59 16.03 -3.48
C ARG A 163 -7.81 16.97 -4.41
N GLU A 164 -7.85 18.26 -4.14
CA GLU A 164 -7.19 19.28 -4.95
C GLU A 164 -5.67 19.13 -4.96
N SER A 165 -5.06 18.85 -3.79
CA SER A 165 -3.61 18.64 -3.70
C SER A 165 -3.15 17.25 -4.20
N LEU A 166 -4.08 16.29 -4.23
CA LEU A 166 -3.86 14.96 -4.78
C LEU A 166 -4.05 14.92 -6.31
N GLU A 167 -4.41 16.07 -6.93
CA GLU A 167 -4.69 16.20 -8.37
C GLU A 167 -5.79 15.23 -8.82
N VAL A 168 -6.76 15.01 -7.94
CA VAL A 168 -7.90 14.13 -8.19
C VAL A 168 -9.07 14.97 -8.66
N ASP A 169 -9.45 14.77 -9.91
CA ASP A 169 -10.57 15.50 -10.51
C ASP A 169 -11.88 15.25 -9.76
N SER A 170 -12.76 16.24 -9.78
CA SER A 170 -14.05 16.17 -9.08
C SER A 170 -15.02 15.15 -9.70
N SER A 171 -14.82 14.76 -10.96
CA SER A 171 -15.60 13.74 -11.65
C SER A 171 -15.32 12.30 -11.20
N VAL A 172 -14.23 12.08 -10.45
CA VAL A 172 -13.88 10.75 -9.93
C VAL A 172 -14.97 10.24 -9.00
N THR A 173 -15.57 9.11 -9.35
CA THR A 173 -16.61 8.45 -8.56
C THR A 173 -16.02 7.30 -7.74
N ALA A 174 -16.81 6.72 -6.83
CA ALA A 174 -16.41 5.56 -6.04
C ALA A 174 -15.99 4.36 -6.90
N GLU A 175 -16.58 4.23 -8.09
CA GLU A 175 -16.33 3.13 -9.02
C GLU A 175 -15.00 3.28 -9.77
N SER A 176 -14.42 4.48 -9.79
CA SER A 176 -13.10 4.74 -10.35
C SER A 176 -11.95 4.19 -9.50
N PHE A 177 -12.21 3.76 -8.26
CA PHE A 177 -11.17 3.22 -7.39
C PHE A 177 -10.98 1.72 -7.63
N SER A 178 -9.74 1.33 -7.90
CA SER A 178 -9.35 -0.08 -7.93
C SER A 178 -9.51 -0.70 -6.53
N GLY A 179 -10.18 -1.85 -6.47
CA GLY A 179 -10.54 -2.52 -5.21
C GLY A 179 -11.95 -2.22 -4.69
N PHE A 180 -12.70 -1.32 -5.34
CA PHE A 180 -14.08 -0.99 -4.92
C PHE A 180 -15.01 -2.21 -4.91
N THR A 181 -14.82 -3.16 -5.83
CA THR A 181 -15.63 -4.38 -5.94
C THR A 181 -15.51 -5.32 -4.74
N ILE A 182 -14.41 -5.25 -3.97
CA ILE A 182 -14.12 -6.13 -2.83
C ILE A 182 -14.75 -5.62 -1.53
N LEU A 183 -15.15 -4.34 -1.48
CA LEU A 183 -15.80 -3.76 -0.30
C LEU A 183 -17.18 -4.38 -0.04
N LYS A 184 -17.59 -4.36 1.23
CA LYS A 184 -18.95 -4.71 1.63
C LYS A 184 -19.97 -3.70 1.10
N LYS A 185 -21.23 -4.10 1.03
CA LYS A 185 -22.30 -3.26 0.43
C LYS A 185 -22.45 -1.94 1.19
N GLU A 186 -22.39 -1.99 2.51
CA GLU A 186 -22.52 -0.83 3.40
C GLU A 186 -21.42 0.21 3.11
N ASP A 187 -20.18 -0.24 2.99
CA ASP A 187 -19.02 0.63 2.71
C ASP A 187 -19.03 1.15 1.26
N LYS A 188 -19.53 0.35 0.30
CA LYS A 188 -19.73 0.80 -1.08
C LYS A 188 -20.72 1.95 -1.16
N ASP A 189 -21.84 1.84 -0.44
CA ASP A 189 -22.87 2.87 -0.40
C ASP A 189 -22.36 4.15 0.29
N LEU A 190 -21.57 4.00 1.36
CA LEU A 190 -20.90 5.11 2.03
C LEU A 190 -19.96 5.87 1.07
N LEU A 191 -19.11 5.15 0.33
CA LEU A 191 -18.19 5.77 -0.63
C LEU A 191 -18.92 6.45 -1.78
N LYS A 192 -19.97 5.82 -2.32
CA LYS A 192 -20.81 6.41 -3.38
C LYS A 192 -21.47 7.70 -2.91
N SER A 193 -21.99 7.74 -1.69
CA SER A 193 -22.57 8.95 -1.10
C SER A 193 -21.51 10.05 -0.95
N LYS A 194 -20.36 9.74 -0.37
CA LYS A 194 -19.28 10.70 -0.10
C LYS A 194 -18.62 11.27 -1.37
N LEU A 195 -18.41 10.44 -2.39
CA LEU A 195 -17.75 10.83 -3.65
C LEU A 195 -18.72 11.38 -4.71
N GLY A 196 -20.00 11.01 -4.65
CA GLY A 196 -21.05 11.50 -5.55
C GLY A 196 -21.63 12.87 -5.18
N THR A 197 -21.29 13.41 -4.02
CA THR A 197 -21.74 14.75 -3.62
C THR A 197 -20.84 15.82 -4.24
N VAL A 198 -21.15 16.25 -5.48
CA VAL A 198 -20.56 17.47 -6.07
C VAL A 198 -21.07 18.67 -5.25
N LYS A 199 -20.36 19.01 -4.17
CA LYS A 199 -20.61 20.27 -3.45
C LYS A 199 -19.92 21.41 -4.20
N LEU A 200 -20.71 22.09 -5.01
CA LEU A 200 -20.52 23.48 -5.40
C LEU A 200 -20.11 24.29 -4.15
N LYS A 201 -18.85 24.74 -4.05
CA LYS A 201 -18.49 25.75 -3.05
C LYS A 201 -19.09 27.08 -3.52
N LYS A 202 -20.25 27.47 -2.96
CA LYS A 202 -20.59 28.90 -2.86
C LYS A 202 -19.80 29.47 -1.69
N ALA A 203 -18.89 30.38 -2.02
CA ALA A 203 -18.19 31.19 -1.04
C ALA A 203 -19.16 32.14 -0.31
N GLY A 204 -18.99 32.21 1.01
CA GLY A 204 -19.01 33.46 1.76
C GLY A 204 -20.35 34.01 2.25
N LYS A 205 -20.57 33.93 3.57
CA LYS A 205 -20.67 35.16 4.38
C LYS A 205 -20.36 34.85 5.84
N GLY A 206 -19.28 35.46 6.32
CA GLY A 206 -18.92 35.46 7.73
C GLY A 206 -19.67 36.50 8.57
N ASN A 207 -19.18 36.61 9.79
CA ASN A 207 -19.54 37.50 10.90
C ASN A 207 -20.77 37.08 11.72
N LYS A 208 -20.71 37.01 13.06
CA LYS A 208 -20.07 37.98 13.97
C LYS A 208 -19.71 37.32 15.31
N ARG A 209 -18.52 37.64 15.81
CA ARG A 209 -18.07 37.36 17.19
C ARG A 209 -18.81 38.25 18.20
N LYS A 210 -18.93 37.75 19.44
CA LYS A 210 -18.83 38.49 20.73
C LYS A 210 -18.54 37.42 21.80
N ALA A 211 -17.31 37.14 22.27
CA ALA A 211 -16.42 37.90 23.20
C ALA A 211 -17.23 38.40 24.42
N GLN A 212 -16.92 38.16 25.69
CA GLN A 212 -15.72 37.98 26.54
C GLN A 212 -16.31 37.84 27.99
N ALA A 213 -15.68 37.48 29.10
CA ALA A 213 -14.34 37.11 29.53
C ALA A 213 -14.42 36.78 31.04
N VAL A 214 -13.42 36.02 31.53
CA VAL A 214 -12.85 35.94 32.91
C VAL A 214 -13.79 35.55 34.07
N ASP A 215 -13.39 34.67 34.99
CA ASP A 215 -12.30 34.85 35.94
C ASP A 215 -11.80 33.53 36.53
N GLU A 216 -10.52 33.51 36.88
CA GLU A 216 -9.80 32.43 37.55
C GLU A 216 -10.36 32.17 38.96
N THR A 217 -10.35 30.92 39.43
CA THR A 217 -9.93 30.63 40.81
C THR A 217 -9.58 29.16 40.99
N ASP A 218 -8.41 29.00 41.58
CA ASP A 218 -7.76 27.80 42.09
C ASP A 218 -8.66 27.04 43.10
N ALA A 219 -8.71 25.71 42.96
CA ALA A 219 -8.55 24.73 44.04
C ALA A 219 -9.36 23.44 43.82
N LYS A 220 -8.66 22.32 44.10
CA LYS A 220 -9.20 21.08 44.69
C LYS A 220 -9.67 19.96 43.75
N ARG A 221 -8.66 19.22 43.28
CA ARG A 221 -8.43 17.79 43.59
C ARG A 221 -9.69 16.97 43.93
N THR A 222 -10.10 16.07 43.04
CA THR A 222 -10.80 14.84 43.44
C THR A 222 -10.34 13.69 42.54
N LYS A 223 -9.57 12.78 43.15
CA LYS A 223 -9.14 11.49 42.60
C LYS A 223 -10.37 10.58 42.48
N THR A 224 -10.56 9.95 41.32
CA THR A 224 -11.39 8.76 41.17
C THR A 224 -10.61 7.53 41.68
N ALA A 225 -11.31 6.66 42.42
CA ALA A 225 -10.73 5.64 43.29
C ALA A 225 -10.37 4.31 42.59
N GLU A 226 -10.36 4.23 41.26
CA GLU A 226 -10.12 2.97 40.54
C GLU A 226 -8.70 2.82 39.97
N GLU A 227 -7.87 3.87 40.03
CA GLU A 227 -6.49 3.83 39.52
C GLU A 227 -5.42 3.56 40.60
N ASP A 228 -5.77 3.56 41.90
CA ASP A 228 -4.81 3.36 43.01
C ASP A 228 -4.59 1.87 43.37
N GLU A 229 -5.41 0.94 42.85
CA GLU A 229 -5.23 -0.50 43.11
C GLU A 229 -4.35 -1.22 42.07
N CYS A 230 -4.21 -0.67 40.86
CA CYS A 230 -3.36 -1.27 39.83
C CYS A 230 -1.87 -0.92 40.04
N GLU A 231 -1.55 0.25 40.60
CA GLU A 231 -0.15 0.67 40.79
C GLU A 231 0.52 0.06 42.04
N LYS A 232 -0.24 -0.37 43.06
CA LYS A 232 0.31 -1.07 44.23
C LYS A 232 0.68 -2.53 43.96
N LYS A 233 0.12 -3.15 42.91
CA LYS A 233 0.46 -4.54 42.52
C LYS A 233 1.71 -4.63 41.64
N LEU A 234 2.17 -3.53 41.04
CA LEU A 234 3.39 -3.49 40.21
C LEU A 234 4.66 -3.09 40.98
N LYS A 235 4.54 -2.45 42.15
CA LYS A 235 5.71 -2.14 43.01
C LYS A 235 6.06 -3.25 44.01
N ASN A 236 5.18 -4.23 44.22
CA ASN A 236 5.42 -5.35 45.15
C ASN A 236 5.91 -6.65 44.48
N SER A 237 6.11 -6.65 43.15
CA SER A 237 6.66 -7.79 42.40
C SER A 237 8.08 -7.56 41.89
N PHE A 238 8.69 -6.40 42.19
CA PHE A 238 10.07 -6.05 41.82
C PHE A 238 11.04 -5.94 43.01
N SER A 239 10.64 -6.43 44.18
CA SER A 239 11.53 -6.55 45.34
C SER A 239 11.13 -7.77 46.16
N LEU A 240 11.42 -8.96 45.63
CA LEU A 240 11.81 -10.18 46.35
C LEU A 240 11.92 -11.36 45.37
N ASN A 241 13.11 -11.96 45.38
CA ASN A 241 13.67 -13.06 44.56
C ASN A 241 14.33 -12.67 43.24
#